data_AF-A0A932RRZ5-F1
#
_entry.id   AF-A0A932RRZ5-F1
#
_cell.length_a   1.000
_cell.length_b   1.000
_cell.length_c   1.000
_cell.angle_alpha   90.00
_cell.angle_beta   90.00
_cell.angle_gamma   90.00
#
_symmetry.space_group_name_H-M   'P 1'
#
loop_
_entity.id
_entity.type
_entity.pdbx_description
1 polymer ?
#
loop_
_entity_poly.entity_id
_entity_poly.type
_entity_poly.pdbx_seq_one_letter_code
_entity_poly.pdbx_strand_id
1 'polypeptide(L)'
;MTTPPVPDPPAAGADARPTRRFRRFRRVPHPPWRSRRGILLLFLLAAGFGSIVTVSGAMAVHYSETTSFCGRCHTMDAELKAHQMSAHRELSCAECHVQPGVAGWVRAKATGTKQLIQIMTGSYPRPIPPPDHARLPSIKDTCLRCHSVERITRNGGPLKLVLRPTYQPDEKNTRELVAVVLRPSGLGSGDGVLGVHWHVQQQVTYSTTDRASKKIDLVEITRPGGHVEQYIAAAAVGVSNDVRPDIERLRSTESSRVMDCLDCHNRVGHGVPSTDQALDESMSAGRISASLPFIKRDGVALLNASYPSVAAADSAIEGLRATYQERYPLVLRRSSTQVTGAIDELKRVYRLLATPEMKVQARTYPDNLGHRSAPGCFRCHDGTHYQVVGGTVTSKKIPSACATCHIFPQIGGRISGLLIGGEPADHASPRYVFTHKIGISGTNPAGTACARCHDRTYCENCHNTGAVTVQHDQMLYNHPASIRRSGGQACGYCHQEVYCAGCHNDPVLLTPASPG
;
A
#
# COMPACT_ATOMS: atom_id res chain seq x y z
N MET A 1 -11.12 16.46 68.11
CA MET A 1 -11.15 17.89 68.46
C MET A 1 -12.52 18.42 68.13
N THR A 2 -13.21 18.83 69.18
CA THR A 2 -14.61 19.24 69.28
C THR A 2 -14.88 20.53 68.50
N THR A 3 -15.81 20.50 67.56
CA THR A 3 -16.45 21.71 67.03
C THR A 3 -17.56 22.14 67.98
N PRO A 4 -17.47 23.31 68.64
CA PRO A 4 -18.53 23.83 69.47
C PRO A 4 -19.71 24.36 68.61
N PRO A 5 -20.94 24.37 69.16
CA PRO A 5 -22.16 24.71 68.43
C PRO A 5 -22.30 26.21 68.15
N VAL A 6 -22.96 26.51 67.03
CA VAL A 6 -23.31 27.84 66.55
C VAL A 6 -24.39 28.45 67.46
N PRO A 7 -24.24 29.70 67.95
CA PRO A 7 -25.27 30.36 68.76
C PRO A 7 -26.46 30.85 67.92
N ASP A 8 -27.65 30.80 68.52
CA ASP A 8 -28.92 31.26 67.97
C ASP A 8 -28.91 32.77 67.64
N PRO A 9 -29.72 33.21 66.65
CA PRO A 9 -29.72 34.59 66.19
C PRO A 9 -30.43 35.52 67.21
N PRO A 10 -29.91 36.74 67.44
CA PRO A 10 -30.61 37.73 68.25
C PRO A 10 -31.86 38.28 67.52
N ALA A 11 -32.92 38.45 68.31
CA ALA A 11 -34.20 38.98 67.91
C ALA A 11 -34.15 40.45 67.45
N ALA A 12 -35.14 40.80 66.63
CA ALA A 12 -35.32 42.07 65.94
C ALA A 12 -35.32 43.29 66.88
N GLY A 13 -34.46 44.27 66.56
CA GLY A 13 -34.49 45.64 67.05
C GLY A 13 -35.01 46.59 65.98
N ALA A 14 -35.86 47.52 66.41
CA ALA A 14 -36.78 48.31 65.62
C ALA A 14 -36.17 49.40 64.71
N ASP A 15 -36.92 49.68 63.65
CA ASP A 15 -37.17 50.99 63.03
C ASP A 15 -36.00 51.87 62.56
N ALA A 16 -35.71 51.76 61.25
CA ALA A 16 -35.44 52.92 60.42
C ALA A 16 -36.07 52.71 59.03
N ARG A 17 -37.22 53.35 58.79
CA ARG A 17 -37.94 53.32 57.50
C ARG A 17 -37.09 53.95 56.38
N PRO A 18 -36.70 53.23 55.32
CA PRO A 18 -36.20 53.84 54.11
C PRO A 18 -37.39 54.09 53.17
N THR A 19 -37.67 55.36 52.90
CA THR A 19 -38.59 55.81 51.84
C THR A 19 -38.09 55.30 50.49
N ARG A 20 -38.57 54.13 50.05
CA ARG A 20 -38.34 53.65 48.68
C ARG A 20 -39.15 54.51 47.72
N ARG A 21 -38.53 55.58 47.22
CA ARG A 21 -38.97 56.25 45.98
C ARG A 21 -39.06 55.18 44.90
N PHE A 22 -40.26 54.89 44.41
CA PHE A 22 -40.47 54.15 43.17
C PHE A 22 -39.76 54.93 42.05
N ARG A 23 -38.55 54.49 41.71
CA ARG A 23 -37.85 54.94 40.52
C ARG A 23 -38.69 54.44 39.34
N ARG A 24 -39.52 55.32 38.75
CA ARG A 24 -40.16 55.05 37.46
C ARG A 24 -39.07 54.49 36.54
N PHE A 25 -39.22 53.25 36.07
CA PHE A 25 -38.38 52.73 35.01
C PHE A 25 -38.46 53.74 33.86
N ARG A 26 -37.36 54.47 33.65
CA ARG A 26 -37.21 55.36 32.51
C ARG A 26 -37.42 54.48 31.29
N ARG A 27 -38.48 54.71 30.52
CA ARG A 27 -38.68 54.02 29.24
C ARG A 27 -37.39 54.20 28.44
N VAL A 28 -36.70 53.10 28.14
CA VAL A 28 -35.55 53.13 27.24
C VAL A 28 -36.07 53.77 25.95
N PRO A 29 -35.53 54.92 25.52
CA PRO A 29 -36.04 55.58 24.33
C PRO A 29 -35.89 54.61 23.16
N HIS A 30 -37.02 54.16 22.61
CA HIS A 30 -37.00 53.33 21.41
C HIS A 30 -36.26 54.13 20.34
N PRO A 31 -35.14 53.64 19.80
CA PRO A 31 -34.41 54.37 18.78
C PRO A 31 -35.38 54.67 17.64
N PRO A 32 -35.46 55.89 17.11
CA PRO A 32 -36.37 56.16 16.00
C PRO A 32 -35.88 55.36 14.80
N TRP A 33 -36.52 54.21 14.54
CA TRP A 33 -36.18 53.24 13.49
C TRP A 33 -36.23 53.84 12.07
N ARG A 34 -36.77 55.06 11.93
CA ARG A 34 -36.79 55.86 10.70
C ARG A 34 -35.74 56.97 10.62
N SER A 35 -34.96 57.20 11.69
CA SER A 35 -33.87 58.19 11.67
C SER A 35 -32.61 57.60 11.04
N ARG A 36 -31.79 58.44 10.38
CA ARG A 36 -30.50 58.01 9.80
C ARG A 36 -29.59 57.31 10.83
N ARG A 37 -29.63 57.75 12.10
CA ARG A 37 -28.86 57.14 13.21
C ARG A 37 -29.45 55.80 13.68
N GLY A 38 -30.78 55.66 13.71
CA GLY A 38 -31.45 54.39 14.05
C GLY A 38 -31.28 53.32 12.97
N ILE A 39 -31.35 53.72 11.70
CA ILE A 39 -31.05 52.85 10.55
C ILE A 39 -29.59 52.41 10.57
N LEU A 40 -28.65 53.32 10.86
CA LEU A 40 -27.23 52.98 11.01
C LEU A 40 -26.98 52.00 12.18
N LEU A 41 -27.61 52.22 13.33
CA LEU A 41 -27.50 51.30 14.47
C LEU A 41 -28.06 49.91 14.13
N LEU A 42 -29.23 49.84 13.48
CA LEU A 42 -29.82 48.58 13.04
C LEU A 42 -28.92 47.86 12.02
N PHE A 43 -28.36 48.60 11.06
CA PHE A 43 -27.39 48.07 10.11
C PHE A 43 -26.16 47.50 10.82
N LEU A 44 -25.58 48.23 11.79
CA LEU A 44 -24.42 47.77 12.56
C LEU A 44 -24.73 46.53 13.41
N LEU A 45 -25.91 46.47 14.01
CA LEU A 45 -26.35 45.29 14.77
C LEU A 45 -26.58 44.08 13.86
N ALA A 46 -27.23 44.28 12.72
CA ALA A 46 -27.45 43.22 11.73
C ALA A 46 -26.13 42.75 11.10
N ALA A 47 -25.24 43.67 10.75
CA ALA A 47 -23.91 43.35 10.24
C ALA A 47 -23.05 42.65 11.30
N GLY A 48 -23.10 43.11 12.55
CA GLY A 48 -22.41 42.48 13.68
C GLY A 48 -22.90 41.05 13.92
N PHE A 49 -24.23 40.86 14.01
CA PHE A 49 -24.83 39.54 14.15
C PHE A 49 -24.52 38.63 12.95
N GLY A 50 -24.69 39.14 11.72
CA GLY A 50 -24.35 38.42 10.50
C GLY A 50 -22.88 38.00 10.45
N SER A 51 -21.96 38.86 10.90
CA SER A 51 -20.54 38.54 11.01
C SER A 51 -20.29 37.43 12.04
N ILE A 52 -20.89 37.52 13.23
CA ILE A 52 -20.76 36.50 14.27
C ILE A 52 -21.28 35.15 13.78
N VAL A 53 -22.46 35.11 13.14
CA VAL A 53 -23.04 33.88 12.60
C VAL A 53 -22.14 33.29 11.51
N THR A 54 -21.62 34.13 10.61
CA THR A 54 -20.75 33.68 9.51
C THR A 54 -19.44 33.12 10.05
N VAL A 55 -18.77 33.84 10.96
CA VAL A 55 -17.51 33.38 11.57
C VAL A 55 -17.72 32.10 12.37
N SER A 56 -18.77 32.05 13.21
CA SER A 56 -19.08 30.86 14.01
C SER A 56 -19.42 29.66 13.15
N GLY A 57 -20.19 29.87 12.07
CA GLY A 57 -20.52 28.84 11.09
C GLY A 57 -19.27 28.30 10.38
N ALA A 58 -18.40 29.20 9.91
CA ALA A 58 -17.14 28.81 9.26
C ALA A 58 -16.22 28.01 10.21
N MET A 59 -16.12 28.44 11.48
CA MET A 59 -15.35 27.71 12.49
C MET A 59 -15.94 26.32 12.78
N ALA A 60 -17.27 26.20 12.90
CA ALA A 60 -17.94 24.93 13.12
C ALA A 60 -17.71 23.97 11.94
N VAL A 61 -17.77 24.49 10.70
CA VAL A 61 -17.46 23.71 9.50
C VAL A 61 -16.02 23.22 9.52
N HIS A 62 -15.04 24.11 9.71
CA HIS A 62 -13.63 23.73 9.78
C HIS A 62 -13.36 22.71 10.89
N TYR A 63 -13.95 22.89 12.08
CA TYR A 63 -13.79 21.93 13.16
C TYR A 63 -14.31 20.54 12.79
N SER A 64 -15.48 20.48 12.16
CA SER A 64 -16.14 19.24 11.74
C SER A 64 -15.45 18.48 10.60
N GLU A 65 -14.34 19.01 10.11
CA GLU A 65 -13.49 18.43 9.06
C GLU A 65 -12.15 17.92 9.62
N THR A 66 -11.87 18.20 10.90
CA THR A 66 -10.64 17.78 11.58
C THR A 66 -10.65 16.30 11.97
N THR A 67 -9.46 15.74 12.10
CA THR A 67 -9.25 14.40 12.69
C THR A 67 -9.80 14.32 14.11
N SER A 68 -9.67 15.40 14.89
CA SER A 68 -10.18 15.47 16.27
C SER A 68 -11.71 15.33 16.36
N PHE A 69 -12.44 15.85 15.37
CA PHE A 69 -13.89 15.72 15.32
C PHE A 69 -14.29 14.30 14.93
N CYS A 70 -13.71 13.77 13.85
CA CYS A 70 -13.97 12.39 13.39
C CYS A 70 -13.62 11.35 14.46
N GLY A 71 -12.53 11.59 15.20
CA GLY A 71 -12.06 10.73 16.29
C GLY A 71 -12.89 10.76 17.57
N ARG A 72 -13.96 11.57 17.65
CA ARG A 72 -14.89 11.54 18.80
C ARG A 72 -15.76 10.29 18.83
N CYS A 73 -15.93 9.63 17.70
CA CYS A 73 -16.73 8.42 17.59
C CYS A 73 -15.83 7.19 17.72
N HIS A 74 -16.13 6.32 18.69
CA HIS A 74 -15.39 5.05 18.89
C HIS A 74 -15.36 4.15 17.63
N THR A 75 -16.35 4.29 16.74
CA THR A 75 -16.39 3.59 15.45
C THR A 75 -15.23 3.95 14.52
N MET A 76 -14.62 5.13 14.71
CA MET A 76 -13.48 5.63 13.94
C MET A 76 -12.13 5.32 14.58
N ASP A 77 -12.08 4.72 15.78
CA ASP A 77 -10.83 4.47 16.51
C ASP A 77 -9.79 3.73 15.67
N ALA A 78 -10.22 2.72 14.90
CA ALA A 78 -9.32 1.94 14.06
C ALA A 78 -8.68 2.80 12.95
N GLU A 79 -9.47 3.65 12.28
CA GLU A 79 -8.98 4.52 11.22
C GLU A 79 -8.16 5.70 11.78
N LEU A 80 -8.50 6.21 12.98
CA LEU A 80 -7.73 7.24 13.65
C LEU A 80 -6.33 6.75 14.04
N LYS A 81 -6.22 5.56 14.63
CA LYS A 81 -4.93 4.94 14.94
C LYS A 81 -4.10 4.72 13.67
N ALA A 82 -4.73 4.20 12.62
CA ALA A 82 -4.07 3.96 11.35
C ALA A 82 -3.63 5.26 10.65
N HIS A 83 -4.43 6.33 10.71
CA HIS A 83 -4.08 7.66 10.21
C HIS A 83 -2.86 8.24 10.93
N GLN A 84 -2.82 8.13 12.26
CA GLN A 84 -1.70 8.60 13.08
C GLN A 84 -0.37 7.90 12.76
N MET A 85 -0.43 6.63 12.32
CA MET A 85 0.73 5.86 11.87
C MET A 85 1.13 6.13 10.40
N SER A 86 0.29 6.84 9.64
CA SER A 86 0.47 7.03 8.20
C SER A 86 1.39 8.21 7.84
N ALA A 87 1.84 8.23 6.59
CA ALA A 87 2.57 9.37 6.01
C ALA A 87 1.69 10.64 5.88
N HIS A 88 0.37 10.52 6.00
CA HIS A 88 -0.59 11.62 5.88
C HIS A 88 -1.17 12.06 7.23
N ARG A 89 -0.54 11.68 8.35
CA ARG A 89 -1.01 11.98 9.71
C ARG A 89 -1.22 13.48 10.02
N GLU A 90 -0.61 14.36 9.23
CA GLU A 90 -0.70 15.82 9.38
C GLU A 90 -1.85 16.43 8.56
N LEU A 91 -2.48 15.65 7.66
CA LEU A 91 -3.65 16.09 6.91
C LEU A 91 -4.94 15.80 7.67
N SER A 92 -5.95 16.67 7.48
CA SER A 92 -7.30 16.43 7.99
C SER A 92 -7.97 15.29 7.23
N CYS A 93 -8.98 14.64 7.85
CA CYS A 93 -9.76 13.61 7.15
C CYS A 93 -10.46 14.18 5.91
N ALA A 94 -10.89 15.44 5.98
CA ALA A 94 -11.66 16.08 4.91
C ALA A 94 -10.86 16.31 3.63
N GLU A 95 -9.53 16.46 3.70
CA GLU A 95 -8.68 16.60 2.50
C GLU A 95 -8.79 15.40 1.55
N CYS A 96 -9.19 14.22 2.05
CA CYS A 96 -9.41 13.02 1.25
C CYS A 96 -10.88 12.58 1.18
N HIS A 97 -11.67 12.80 2.24
CA HIS A 97 -13.02 12.26 2.35
C HIS A 97 -14.14 13.26 2.02
N VAL A 98 -13.83 14.55 1.85
CA VAL A 98 -14.82 15.58 1.50
C VAL A 98 -14.47 16.18 0.14
N GLN A 99 -15.41 16.08 -0.81
CA GLN A 99 -15.22 16.71 -2.11
C GLN A 99 -15.19 18.25 -1.94
N PRO A 100 -14.25 18.96 -2.59
CA PRO A 100 -14.21 20.42 -2.55
C PRO A 100 -15.49 21.08 -3.07
N GLY A 101 -15.74 22.30 -2.59
CA GLY A 101 -16.87 23.13 -2.99
C GLY A 101 -18.17 22.84 -2.21
N VAL A 102 -19.14 23.75 -2.36
CA VAL A 102 -20.39 23.76 -1.57
C VAL A 102 -21.18 22.46 -1.72
N ALA A 103 -21.29 21.93 -2.93
CA ALA A 103 -22.01 20.67 -3.18
C ALA A 103 -21.37 19.48 -2.47
N GLY A 104 -20.03 19.39 -2.48
CA GLY A 104 -19.29 18.34 -1.79
C GLY A 104 -19.45 18.44 -0.27
N TRP A 105 -19.40 19.65 0.28
CA TRP A 105 -19.70 19.93 1.68
C TRP A 105 -21.12 19.49 2.07
N VAL A 106 -22.15 19.88 1.31
CA VAL A 106 -23.55 19.48 1.59
C VAL A 106 -23.69 17.96 1.59
N ARG A 107 -23.12 17.25 0.61
CA ARG A 107 -23.14 15.79 0.54
C ARG A 107 -22.45 15.14 1.73
N ALA A 108 -21.29 15.69 2.12
CA ALA A 108 -20.54 15.20 3.27
C ALA A 108 -21.35 15.35 4.57
N LYS A 109 -22.02 16.50 4.79
CA LYS A 109 -22.86 16.71 5.97
C LYS A 109 -24.10 15.81 5.98
N ALA A 110 -24.79 15.66 4.84
CA ALA A 110 -25.92 14.74 4.73
C ALA A 110 -25.51 13.28 5.03
N THR A 111 -24.35 12.85 4.51
CA THR A 111 -23.79 11.52 4.77
C THR A 111 -23.39 11.37 6.24
N GLY A 112 -22.77 12.39 6.84
CA GLY A 112 -22.41 12.42 8.26
C GLY A 112 -23.64 12.34 9.18
N THR A 113 -24.73 13.03 8.84
CA THR A 113 -26.01 12.92 9.59
C THR A 113 -26.56 11.49 9.54
N LYS A 114 -26.53 10.85 8.36
CA LYS A 114 -26.91 9.44 8.24
C LYS A 114 -26.04 8.54 9.13
N GLN A 115 -24.71 8.73 9.11
CA GLN A 115 -23.79 7.97 9.94
C GLN A 115 -24.05 8.18 11.43
N LEU A 116 -24.34 9.43 11.85
CA LEU A 116 -24.71 9.74 13.23
C LEU A 116 -25.96 8.97 13.67
N ILE A 117 -27.01 8.96 12.84
CA ILE A 117 -28.23 8.18 13.11
C ILE A 117 -27.91 6.68 13.22
N GLN A 118 -27.08 6.15 12.32
CA GLN A 118 -26.66 4.74 12.38
C GLN A 118 -25.90 4.43 13.67
N ILE A 119 -25.02 5.32 14.13
CA ILE A 119 -24.29 5.17 15.39
C ILE A 119 -25.26 5.19 16.58
N MET A 120 -26.18 6.17 16.62
CA MET A 120 -27.18 6.30 17.69
C MET A 120 -28.12 5.08 17.79
N THR A 121 -28.50 4.51 16.64
CA THR A 121 -29.40 3.34 16.57
C THR A 121 -28.66 2.00 16.61
N GLY A 122 -27.32 2.02 16.60
CA GLY A 122 -26.50 0.81 16.52
C GLY A 122 -26.57 0.08 15.17
N SER A 123 -27.19 0.68 14.14
CA SER A 123 -27.46 0.04 12.85
C SER A 123 -26.28 0.12 11.86
N TYR A 124 -25.06 -0.18 12.32
CA TYR A 124 -23.85 -0.18 11.49
C TYR A 124 -23.10 -1.52 11.56
N PRO A 125 -22.46 -1.96 10.46
CA PRO A 125 -21.69 -3.19 10.43
C PRO A 125 -20.37 -3.06 11.20
N ARG A 126 -19.89 -4.18 11.73
CA ARG A 126 -18.60 -4.30 12.40
C ARG A 126 -17.86 -5.52 11.81
N PRO A 127 -16.72 -5.34 11.11
CA PRO A 127 -16.07 -4.08 10.75
C PRO A 127 -16.87 -3.24 9.75
N ILE A 128 -16.56 -1.94 9.68
CA ILE A 128 -17.18 -1.03 8.70
C ILE A 128 -16.57 -1.35 7.32
N PRO A 129 -17.35 -1.73 6.31
CA PRO A 129 -16.80 -2.07 5.01
C PRO A 129 -16.14 -0.82 4.38
N PRO A 130 -15.05 -0.99 3.62
CA PRO A 130 -14.48 0.11 2.87
C PRO A 130 -15.54 0.71 1.93
N PRO A 131 -15.55 2.04 1.75
CA PRO A 131 -16.45 2.65 0.80
C PRO A 131 -16.12 2.14 -0.60
N ASP A 132 -17.16 1.99 -1.41
CA ASP A 132 -17.00 1.82 -2.85
C ASP A 132 -16.21 3.01 -3.41
N HIS A 133 -15.16 2.79 -4.21
CA HIS A 133 -14.34 3.88 -4.77
C HIS A 133 -15.16 4.94 -5.49
N ALA A 134 -16.29 4.57 -6.10
CA ALA A 134 -17.18 5.50 -6.80
C ALA A 134 -17.88 6.51 -5.86
N ARG A 135 -17.85 6.25 -4.54
CA ARG A 135 -18.38 7.14 -3.50
C ARG A 135 -17.31 8.01 -2.85
N LEU A 136 -16.04 7.79 -3.20
CA LEU A 136 -14.95 8.65 -2.76
C LEU A 136 -14.85 9.89 -3.67
N PRO A 137 -14.37 11.03 -3.15
CA PRO A 137 -14.02 12.15 -4.01
C PRO A 137 -13.01 11.74 -5.09
N SER A 138 -13.06 12.39 -6.24
CA SER A 138 -12.20 12.04 -7.37
C SER A 138 -10.72 12.20 -7.01
N ILE A 139 -9.84 11.43 -7.66
CA ILE A 139 -8.38 11.60 -7.47
C ILE A 139 -7.89 13.00 -7.90
N LYS A 140 -8.61 13.69 -8.79
CA LYS A 140 -8.32 15.08 -9.19
C LYS A 140 -8.55 16.05 -8.02
N ASP A 141 -9.59 15.79 -7.23
CA ASP A 141 -10.00 16.60 -6.09
C ASP A 141 -9.25 16.26 -4.79
N THR A 142 -8.46 15.18 -4.79
CA THR A 142 -7.76 14.65 -3.61
C THR A 142 -6.27 14.48 -3.90
N CYS A 143 -5.85 13.33 -4.43
CA CYS A 143 -4.47 12.92 -4.59
C CYS A 143 -3.67 13.91 -5.46
N LEU A 144 -4.22 14.29 -6.63
CA LEU A 144 -3.51 15.07 -7.64
C LEU A 144 -3.32 16.54 -7.25
N ARG A 145 -3.99 17.03 -6.20
CA ARG A 145 -3.74 18.36 -5.64
C ARG A 145 -2.33 18.47 -5.05
N CYS A 146 -1.79 17.36 -4.53
CA CYS A 146 -0.46 17.30 -3.93
C CYS A 146 0.53 16.41 -4.73
N HIS A 147 0.03 15.38 -5.40
CA HIS A 147 0.82 14.37 -6.12
C HIS A 147 0.54 14.38 -7.62
N SER A 148 1.04 15.38 -8.36
CA SER A 148 0.85 15.38 -9.82
C SER A 148 1.62 14.23 -10.47
N VAL A 149 0.98 13.53 -11.42
CA VAL A 149 1.59 12.40 -12.16
C VAL A 149 2.87 12.85 -12.84
N GLU A 150 2.85 14.00 -13.51
CA GLU A 150 4.03 14.55 -14.18
C GLU A 150 5.22 14.72 -13.23
N ARG A 151 4.99 15.23 -12.01
CA ARG A 151 6.06 15.47 -11.03
C ARG A 151 6.65 14.16 -10.50
N ILE A 152 5.80 13.17 -10.20
CA ILE A 152 6.26 11.87 -9.68
C ILE A 152 6.92 10.99 -10.76
N THR A 153 6.68 11.28 -12.04
CA THR A 153 7.30 10.56 -13.17
C THR A 153 8.44 11.33 -13.85
N ARG A 154 8.67 12.60 -13.48
CA ARG A 154 9.74 13.43 -14.06
C ARG A 154 11.10 12.76 -13.88
N ASN A 155 11.95 12.83 -14.92
CA ASN A 155 13.30 12.24 -14.95
C ASN A 155 13.34 10.74 -14.61
N GLY A 156 12.31 9.98 -14.99
CA GLY A 156 12.21 8.55 -14.67
C GLY A 156 11.70 8.25 -13.25
N GLY A 157 11.29 9.28 -12.49
CA GLY A 157 10.74 9.22 -11.14
C GLY A 157 11.68 8.63 -10.07
N PRO A 158 11.29 8.65 -8.79
CA PRO A 158 12.13 8.10 -7.72
C PRO A 158 12.14 6.57 -7.78
N LEU A 159 13.33 5.97 -7.81
CA LEU A 159 13.49 4.56 -7.46
C LEU A 159 13.21 4.39 -5.96
N LYS A 160 12.40 3.40 -5.59
CA LYS A 160 12.12 3.12 -4.18
C LYS A 160 12.88 1.88 -3.76
N LEU A 161 13.95 2.06 -3.00
CA LEU A 161 14.62 0.98 -2.29
C LEU A 161 13.83 0.65 -1.01
N VAL A 162 13.38 -0.59 -0.91
CA VAL A 162 12.78 -1.14 0.31
C VAL A 162 13.80 -2.08 0.94
N LEU A 163 14.29 -1.68 2.10
CA LEU A 163 15.07 -2.52 3.00
C LEU A 163 14.19 -2.87 4.19
N ARG A 164 13.91 -4.16 4.38
CA ARG A 164 13.08 -4.63 5.49
C ARG A 164 13.78 -5.78 6.19
N PRO A 165 14.28 -5.58 7.43
CA PRO A 165 14.66 -6.67 8.29
C PRO A 165 13.44 -7.56 8.54
N THR A 166 13.62 -8.87 8.40
CA THR A 166 12.59 -9.87 8.69
C THR A 166 13.15 -10.93 9.62
N TYR A 167 12.32 -11.52 10.45
CA TYR A 167 12.72 -12.59 11.36
C TYR A 167 11.91 -13.84 11.05
N GLN A 168 12.59 -14.97 10.91
CA GLN A 168 11.92 -16.27 10.71
C GLN A 168 11.21 -16.73 12.00
N PRO A 169 10.13 -17.51 11.91
CA PRO A 169 9.40 -18.03 13.08
C PRO A 169 10.09 -19.28 13.68
N ASP A 170 11.42 -19.30 13.69
CA ASP A 170 12.25 -20.37 14.25
C ASP A 170 12.74 -20.00 15.67
N GLU A 171 13.42 -20.93 16.33
CA GLU A 171 13.88 -20.73 17.70
C GLU A 171 14.82 -19.53 17.83
N LYS A 172 15.73 -19.37 16.86
CA LYS A 172 16.74 -18.32 16.86
C LYS A 172 16.22 -16.97 16.39
N ASN A 173 14.97 -16.92 15.90
CA ASN A 173 14.43 -15.79 15.16
C ASN A 173 15.42 -15.33 14.08
N THR A 174 15.78 -16.23 13.16
CA THR A 174 16.84 -16.00 12.18
C THR A 174 16.56 -14.70 11.42
N ARG A 175 17.47 -13.73 11.54
CA ARG A 175 17.35 -12.43 10.90
C ARG A 175 17.72 -12.52 9.44
N GLU A 176 16.81 -12.07 8.60
CA GLU A 176 16.98 -11.87 7.17
C GLU A 176 16.81 -10.39 6.83
N LEU A 177 17.27 -10.01 5.64
CA LEU A 177 17.01 -8.71 5.06
C LEU A 177 16.33 -8.92 3.70
N VAL A 178 15.16 -8.32 3.53
CA VAL A 178 14.55 -8.15 2.21
C VAL A 178 15.05 -6.84 1.64
N ALA A 179 15.74 -6.90 0.50
CA ALA A 179 16.19 -5.74 -0.25
C ALA A 179 15.57 -5.81 -1.66
N VAL A 180 14.61 -4.92 -1.93
CA VAL A 180 13.97 -4.82 -3.24
C VAL A 180 13.95 -3.39 -3.72
N VAL A 181 14.29 -3.16 -4.98
CA VAL A 181 14.08 -1.86 -5.61
C VAL A 181 12.81 -1.93 -6.44
N LEU A 182 11.89 -1.01 -6.19
CA LEU A 182 10.67 -0.82 -6.95
C LEU A 182 10.86 0.33 -7.95
N ARG A 183 10.19 0.23 -9.09
CA ARG A 183 10.10 1.28 -10.12
C ARG A 183 8.70 1.85 -10.20
N PRO A 184 8.39 2.89 -9.41
CA PRO A 184 7.16 3.64 -9.59
C PRO A 184 7.04 4.21 -11.01
N SER A 185 8.15 4.64 -11.62
CA SER A 185 8.16 5.32 -12.92
C SER A 185 9.03 4.58 -13.93
N GLY A 186 8.65 4.64 -15.21
CA GLY A 186 9.38 4.01 -16.32
C GLY A 186 10.63 4.79 -16.72
N LEU A 187 11.54 4.14 -17.47
CA LEU A 187 12.71 4.80 -18.05
C LEU A 187 12.45 5.15 -19.52
N GLY A 188 12.44 6.44 -19.84
CA GLY A 188 12.39 6.96 -21.22
C GLY A 188 10.98 7.11 -21.82
N SER A 189 10.94 7.72 -23.02
CA SER A 189 9.76 7.92 -23.85
C SER A 189 9.76 6.93 -25.02
N GLY A 190 8.71 6.11 -25.13
CA GLY A 190 8.51 5.11 -26.21
C GLY A 190 9.17 3.77 -25.88
N ASP A 191 8.38 2.68 -25.96
CA ASP A 191 8.68 1.23 -25.83
C ASP A 191 9.71 0.76 -24.76
N GLY A 192 10.15 1.67 -23.89
CA GLY A 192 11.02 1.40 -22.74
C GLY A 192 10.28 0.67 -21.63
N VAL A 193 11.05 0.15 -20.67
CA VAL A 193 10.50 -0.63 -19.56
C VAL A 193 9.53 0.22 -18.72
N LEU A 194 8.26 -0.18 -18.72
CA LEU A 194 7.15 0.52 -18.09
C LEU A 194 7.22 0.38 -16.56
N GLY A 195 7.11 1.50 -15.83
CA GLY A 195 7.04 1.51 -14.36
C GLY A 195 5.62 1.26 -13.85
N VAL A 196 5.44 1.07 -12.54
CA VAL A 196 4.13 0.74 -11.94
C VAL A 196 3.08 1.83 -12.20
N HIS A 197 3.44 3.11 -12.26
CA HIS A 197 2.53 4.21 -12.59
C HIS A 197 2.06 4.23 -14.05
N TRP A 198 2.58 3.35 -14.91
CA TRP A 198 2.05 3.16 -16.26
C TRP A 198 0.52 2.99 -16.26
N HIS A 199 -0.02 2.31 -15.25
CA HIS A 199 -1.46 2.07 -15.09
C HIS A 199 -2.31 3.34 -14.98
N VAL A 200 -1.75 4.43 -14.46
CA VAL A 200 -2.44 5.73 -14.35
C VAL A 200 -2.00 6.74 -15.41
N GLN A 201 -1.02 6.35 -16.24
CA GLN A 201 -0.61 7.10 -17.43
C GLN A 201 -1.32 6.61 -18.69
N GLN A 202 -1.85 5.39 -18.68
CA GLN A 202 -2.68 4.83 -19.73
C GLN A 202 -4.15 4.75 -19.29
N GLN A 203 -5.04 4.58 -20.27
CA GLN A 203 -6.43 4.28 -19.97
C GLN A 203 -6.59 2.77 -19.79
N VAL A 204 -6.43 2.32 -18.55
CA VAL A 204 -6.73 0.94 -18.15
C VAL A 204 -8.09 0.91 -17.48
N THR A 205 -9.00 0.09 -17.98
CA THR A 205 -10.29 -0.22 -17.34
C THR A 205 -10.32 -1.66 -16.89
N TYR A 206 -11.02 -1.94 -15.80
CA TYR A 206 -11.20 -3.30 -15.32
C TYR A 206 -12.64 -3.53 -14.84
N SER A 207 -13.10 -4.78 -14.93
CA SER A 207 -14.42 -5.20 -14.45
C SER A 207 -14.29 -6.08 -13.20
N THR A 208 -15.21 -5.85 -12.26
CA THR A 208 -15.28 -6.63 -11.02
C THR A 208 -16.70 -6.62 -10.44
N THR A 209 -17.07 -7.72 -9.78
CA THR A 209 -18.23 -7.79 -8.87
C THR A 209 -17.89 -7.39 -7.43
N ASP A 210 -16.61 -7.31 -7.09
CA ASP A 210 -16.15 -7.00 -5.75
C ASP A 210 -16.00 -5.50 -5.54
N ARG A 211 -16.71 -4.95 -4.53
CA ARG A 211 -16.62 -3.54 -4.15
C ARG A 211 -15.22 -3.12 -3.71
N ALA A 212 -14.42 -4.05 -3.17
CA ALA A 212 -13.04 -3.79 -2.80
C ALA A 212 -12.06 -4.06 -3.97
N SER A 213 -12.57 -4.48 -5.13
CA SER A 213 -11.81 -4.82 -6.33
C SER A 213 -10.68 -5.82 -6.05
N LYS A 214 -10.87 -6.82 -5.19
CA LYS A 214 -9.86 -7.86 -4.89
C LYS A 214 -9.87 -9.00 -5.89
N LYS A 215 -10.95 -9.14 -6.66
CA LYS A 215 -11.07 -9.99 -7.83
C LYS A 215 -11.27 -9.09 -9.05
N ILE A 216 -10.54 -9.35 -10.13
CA ILE A 216 -10.69 -8.64 -11.39
C ILE A 216 -10.84 -9.71 -12.46
N ASP A 217 -11.87 -9.59 -13.28
CA ASP A 217 -12.25 -10.63 -14.24
C ASP A 217 -11.96 -10.24 -15.70
N LEU A 218 -12.01 -8.94 -16.00
CA LEU A 218 -11.69 -8.37 -17.31
C LEU A 218 -10.81 -7.14 -17.13
N VAL A 219 -9.75 -7.04 -17.93
CA VAL A 219 -8.88 -5.86 -18.04
C VAL A 219 -8.84 -5.41 -19.48
N GLU A 220 -9.03 -4.12 -19.72
CA GLU A 220 -9.01 -3.52 -21.04
C GLU A 220 -8.05 -2.32 -21.03
N ILE A 221 -7.14 -2.27 -21.99
CA ILE A 221 -6.11 -1.24 -22.12
C ILE A 221 -6.36 -0.53 -23.44
N THR A 222 -6.77 0.74 -23.36
CA THR A 222 -6.95 1.57 -24.55
C THR A 222 -5.62 2.23 -24.91
N ARG A 223 -5.06 1.86 -26.07
CA ARG A 223 -3.80 2.39 -26.61
C ARG A 223 -4.03 3.70 -27.37
N PRO A 224 -2.98 4.52 -27.56
CA PRO A 224 -3.02 5.62 -28.53
C PRO A 224 -3.47 5.12 -29.90
N GLY A 225 -4.44 5.79 -30.53
CA GLY A 225 -5.07 5.34 -31.77
C GLY A 225 -6.37 4.54 -31.58
N GLY A 226 -6.82 4.33 -30.34
CA GLY A 226 -8.13 3.74 -30.04
C GLY A 226 -8.18 2.20 -30.05
N HIS A 227 -7.05 1.54 -30.33
CA HIS A 227 -6.95 0.09 -30.23
C HIS A 227 -7.08 -0.37 -28.77
N VAL A 228 -7.97 -1.33 -28.51
CA VAL A 228 -8.20 -1.89 -27.17
C VAL A 228 -7.55 -3.27 -27.08
N GLU A 229 -6.59 -3.43 -26.18
CA GLU A 229 -6.10 -4.74 -25.77
C GLU A 229 -6.95 -5.26 -24.61
N GLN A 230 -7.40 -6.51 -24.71
CA GLN A 230 -8.26 -7.13 -23.70
C GLN A 230 -7.56 -8.33 -23.08
N TYR A 231 -7.73 -8.50 -21.77
CA TYR A 231 -7.26 -9.64 -21.00
C TYR A 231 -8.39 -10.16 -20.10
N ILE A 232 -8.68 -11.45 -20.17
CA ILE A 232 -9.73 -12.09 -19.38
C ILE A 232 -9.11 -13.08 -18.38
N ALA A 233 -9.62 -13.09 -17.15
CA ALA A 233 -9.22 -14.05 -16.13
C ALA A 233 -9.67 -15.47 -16.54
N ALA A 234 -8.80 -16.46 -16.36
CA ALA A 234 -9.08 -17.86 -16.69
C ALA A 234 -10.39 -18.36 -16.09
N ALA A 235 -10.67 -17.97 -14.84
CA ALA A 235 -11.87 -18.39 -14.11
C ALA A 235 -13.17 -17.74 -14.64
N ALA A 236 -13.07 -16.70 -15.48
CA ALA A 236 -14.20 -16.02 -16.08
C ALA A 236 -14.54 -16.51 -17.49
N VAL A 237 -13.68 -17.36 -18.07
CA VAL A 237 -13.86 -17.98 -19.38
C VAL A 237 -14.81 -19.17 -19.26
N GLY A 238 -15.84 -19.21 -20.10
CA GLY A 238 -16.78 -20.33 -20.20
C GLY A 238 -16.19 -21.52 -20.96
N VAL A 239 -17.07 -22.43 -21.40
CA VAL A 239 -16.67 -23.65 -22.15
C VAL A 239 -16.40 -23.37 -23.64
N SER A 240 -16.73 -22.18 -24.12
CA SER A 240 -16.63 -21.80 -25.53
C SER A 240 -15.22 -21.37 -25.93
N ASN A 241 -14.78 -21.73 -27.13
CA ASN A 241 -13.55 -21.21 -27.74
C ASN A 241 -13.66 -19.71 -28.06
N ASP A 242 -14.89 -19.22 -28.27
CA ASP A 242 -15.20 -17.80 -28.40
C ASP A 242 -15.65 -17.23 -27.05
N VAL A 243 -14.85 -16.31 -26.51
CA VAL A 243 -15.08 -15.65 -25.22
C VAL A 243 -15.81 -14.32 -25.33
N ARG A 244 -16.24 -13.89 -26.53
CA ARG A 244 -17.06 -12.67 -26.68
C ARG A 244 -18.34 -12.70 -25.83
N PRO A 245 -19.09 -13.81 -25.72
CA PRO A 245 -20.24 -13.89 -24.82
C PRO A 245 -19.86 -13.71 -23.35
N ASP A 246 -18.71 -14.25 -22.93
CA ASP A 246 -18.21 -14.07 -21.56
C ASP A 246 -17.87 -12.62 -21.27
N ILE A 247 -17.17 -11.95 -22.19
CA ILE A 247 -16.83 -10.52 -22.07
C ILE A 247 -18.09 -9.65 -22.00
N GLU A 248 -19.08 -9.90 -22.87
CA GLU A 248 -20.34 -9.15 -22.85
C GLU A 248 -21.13 -9.37 -21.56
N ARG A 249 -21.14 -10.61 -21.06
CA ARG A 249 -21.69 -10.92 -19.74
C ARG A 249 -20.96 -10.14 -18.64
N LEU A 250 -19.63 -10.12 -18.63
CA LEU A 250 -18.86 -9.38 -17.62
C LEU A 250 -19.18 -7.88 -17.68
N ARG A 251 -19.23 -7.28 -18.88
CA ARG A 251 -19.56 -5.85 -19.06
C ARG A 251 -20.97 -5.48 -18.59
N SER A 252 -21.93 -6.38 -18.74
CA SER A 252 -23.33 -6.14 -18.36
C SER A 252 -23.64 -6.47 -16.91
N THR A 253 -22.88 -7.40 -16.30
CA THR A 253 -23.14 -7.88 -14.93
C THR A 253 -22.20 -7.29 -13.88
N GLU A 254 -21.04 -6.79 -14.29
CA GLU A 254 -20.01 -6.26 -13.39
C GLU A 254 -19.87 -4.74 -13.47
N SER A 255 -19.27 -4.15 -12.44
CA SER A 255 -18.93 -2.73 -12.46
C SER A 255 -17.60 -2.54 -13.19
N SER A 256 -17.62 -1.79 -14.28
CA SER A 256 -16.41 -1.35 -14.99
C SER A 256 -15.86 -0.06 -14.38
N ARG A 257 -14.55 -0.03 -14.16
CA ARG A 257 -13.85 1.06 -13.45
C ARG A 257 -12.58 1.43 -14.20
N VAL A 258 -12.30 2.73 -14.30
CA VAL A 258 -10.99 3.22 -14.77
C VAL A 258 -10.01 3.09 -13.63
N MET A 259 -8.85 2.50 -13.90
CA MET A 259 -7.80 2.33 -12.92
C MET A 259 -7.22 3.68 -12.51
N ASP A 260 -7.18 3.95 -11.20
CA ASP A 260 -6.68 5.20 -10.64
C ASP A 260 -5.72 4.96 -9.46
N CYS A 261 -5.28 6.05 -8.82
CA CYS A 261 -4.33 5.98 -7.72
C CYS A 261 -4.84 5.12 -6.54
N LEU A 262 -6.15 5.14 -6.26
CA LEU A 262 -6.75 4.44 -5.12
C LEU A 262 -6.88 2.93 -5.35
N ASP A 263 -6.76 2.44 -6.59
CA ASP A 263 -6.74 1.00 -6.83
C ASP A 263 -5.49 0.34 -6.24
N CYS A 264 -4.37 1.07 -6.21
CA CYS A 264 -3.09 0.62 -5.65
C CYS A 264 -2.81 1.22 -4.26
N HIS A 265 -3.13 2.51 -4.05
CA HIS A 265 -2.86 3.27 -2.83
C HIS A 265 -4.08 3.33 -1.88
N ASN A 266 -4.90 2.28 -1.86
CA ASN A 266 -6.20 2.23 -1.17
C ASN A 266 -6.16 2.45 0.36
N ARG A 267 -4.99 2.40 0.98
CA ARG A 267 -4.79 2.62 2.43
C ARG A 267 -3.76 3.71 2.74
N VAL A 268 -3.33 4.52 1.78
CA VAL A 268 -2.19 5.45 1.97
C VAL A 268 -2.41 6.51 3.08
N GLY A 269 -3.66 6.90 3.35
CA GLY A 269 -4.01 7.86 4.40
C GLY A 269 -4.18 7.26 5.80
N HIS A 270 -4.27 5.94 5.90
CA HIS A 270 -4.53 5.21 7.15
C HIS A 270 -4.04 3.76 6.98
N GLY A 271 -2.75 3.61 6.71
CA GLY A 271 -2.11 2.32 6.48
C GLY A 271 -1.94 1.56 7.78
N VAL A 272 -2.21 0.25 7.76
CA VAL A 272 -1.98 -0.63 8.91
C VAL A 272 -0.96 -1.68 8.49
N PRO A 273 0.20 -1.78 9.15
CA PRO A 273 1.17 -2.83 8.82
C PRO A 273 0.60 -4.20 9.20
N SER A 274 1.10 -5.27 8.55
CA SER A 274 0.78 -6.62 9.00
C SER A 274 1.37 -6.86 10.40
N THR A 275 0.80 -7.82 11.14
CA THR A 275 1.35 -8.25 12.44
C THR A 275 2.79 -8.73 12.32
N ASP A 276 3.09 -9.44 11.23
CA ASP A 276 4.42 -9.86 10.83
C ASP A 276 5.40 -8.68 10.73
N GLN A 277 5.03 -7.65 9.96
CA GLN A 277 5.83 -6.44 9.75
C GLN A 277 6.01 -5.64 11.04
N ALA A 278 4.94 -5.42 11.80
CA ALA A 278 5.01 -4.65 13.04
C ALA A 278 5.89 -5.34 14.10
N LEU A 279 5.88 -6.68 14.14
CA LEU A 279 6.75 -7.44 15.02
C LEU A 279 8.21 -7.37 14.55
N ASP A 280 8.47 -7.51 13.24
CA ASP A 280 9.82 -7.35 12.67
C ASP A 280 10.41 -5.97 12.96
N GLU A 281 9.62 -4.91 12.81
CA GLU A 281 10.03 -3.53 13.12
C GLU A 281 10.35 -3.36 14.62
N SER A 282 9.58 -4.01 15.50
CA SER A 282 9.79 -3.95 16.95
C SER A 282 11.01 -4.75 17.39
N MET A 283 11.27 -5.90 16.76
CA MET A 283 12.48 -6.68 16.97
C MET A 283 13.73 -5.97 16.42
N SER A 284 13.64 -5.41 15.21
CA SER A 284 14.75 -4.65 14.62
C SER A 284 15.08 -3.36 15.37
N ALA A 285 14.10 -2.75 16.04
CA ALA A 285 14.31 -1.59 16.90
C ALA A 285 14.80 -1.96 18.31
N GLY A 286 14.97 -3.25 18.63
CA GLY A 286 15.39 -3.73 19.94
C GLY A 286 14.32 -3.62 21.04
N ARG A 287 13.07 -3.26 20.70
CA ARG A 287 11.95 -3.23 21.65
C ARG A 287 11.50 -4.63 22.07
N ILE A 288 11.65 -5.60 21.16
CA ILE A 288 11.53 -7.03 21.46
C ILE A 288 12.89 -7.68 21.20
N SER A 289 13.43 -8.35 22.22
CA SER A 289 14.74 -9.00 22.06
C SER A 289 14.63 -10.26 21.21
N ALA A 290 15.36 -10.30 20.09
CA ALA A 290 15.42 -11.45 19.20
C ALA A 290 16.15 -12.67 19.80
N SER A 291 16.80 -12.52 20.97
CA SER A 291 17.41 -13.65 21.69
C SER A 291 16.40 -14.51 22.45
N LEU A 292 15.13 -14.07 22.52
CA LEU A 292 14.06 -14.82 23.16
C LEU A 292 13.56 -15.94 22.22
N PRO A 293 13.66 -17.22 22.60
CA PRO A 293 13.32 -18.33 21.71
C PRO A 293 11.90 -18.26 21.15
N PHE A 294 11.75 -18.34 19.83
CA PHE A 294 10.47 -18.31 19.13
C PHE A 294 9.59 -17.05 19.35
N ILE A 295 10.14 -15.95 19.86
CA ILE A 295 9.34 -14.73 20.13
C ILE A 295 8.63 -14.20 18.88
N LYS A 296 9.23 -14.38 17.68
CA LYS A 296 8.60 -14.04 16.40
C LYS A 296 7.33 -14.86 16.16
N ARG A 297 7.43 -16.18 16.30
CA ARG A 297 6.31 -17.12 16.08
C ARG A 297 5.18 -16.84 17.07
N ASP A 298 5.51 -16.80 18.36
CA ASP A 298 4.53 -16.68 19.44
C ASP A 298 3.90 -15.28 19.46
N GLY A 299 4.70 -14.23 19.20
CA GLY A 299 4.21 -12.86 19.08
C GLY A 299 3.25 -12.68 17.90
N VAL A 300 3.57 -13.18 16.70
CA VAL A 300 2.65 -13.13 15.54
C VAL A 300 1.37 -13.90 15.82
N ALA A 301 1.44 -15.07 16.46
CA ALA A 301 0.26 -15.85 16.83
C ALA A 301 -0.65 -15.07 17.80
N LEU A 302 -0.07 -14.49 18.86
CA LEU A 302 -0.80 -13.68 19.84
C LEU A 302 -1.44 -12.44 19.20
N LEU A 303 -0.76 -11.77 18.28
CA LEU A 303 -1.26 -10.57 17.59
C LEU A 303 -2.35 -10.87 16.55
N ASN A 304 -2.32 -12.05 15.93
CA ASN A 304 -3.33 -12.50 14.94
C ASN A 304 -4.57 -13.17 15.55
N ALA A 305 -4.53 -13.45 16.86
CA ALA A 305 -5.65 -14.03 17.57
C ALA A 305 -6.80 -13.02 17.71
N SER A 306 -8.02 -13.55 17.77
CA SER A 306 -9.22 -12.74 17.94
C SER A 306 -9.62 -12.70 19.41
N TYR A 307 -9.68 -11.50 19.95
CA TYR A 307 -10.07 -11.25 21.34
C TYR A 307 -11.35 -10.42 21.39
N PRO A 308 -12.21 -10.63 22.41
CA PRO A 308 -13.44 -9.86 22.57
C PRO A 308 -13.17 -8.42 23.04
N SER A 309 -12.03 -8.14 23.67
CA SER A 309 -11.66 -6.84 24.19
C SER A 309 -10.14 -6.66 24.24
N VAL A 310 -9.68 -5.42 24.39
CA VAL A 310 -8.25 -5.12 24.61
C VAL A 310 -7.77 -5.76 25.91
N ALA A 311 -8.58 -5.76 26.97
CA ALA A 311 -8.22 -6.40 28.23
C ALA A 311 -8.04 -7.92 28.09
N ALA A 312 -8.89 -8.58 27.31
CA ALA A 312 -8.73 -10.01 27.02
C ALA A 312 -7.47 -10.30 26.21
N ALA A 313 -7.14 -9.44 25.24
CA ALA A 313 -5.88 -9.53 24.52
C ALA A 313 -4.67 -9.33 25.45
N ASP A 314 -4.72 -8.34 26.34
CA ASP A 314 -3.66 -8.08 27.31
C ASP A 314 -3.43 -9.27 28.24
N SER A 315 -4.50 -9.89 28.75
CA SER A 315 -4.41 -11.10 29.58
C SER A 315 -3.83 -12.29 28.81
N ALA A 316 -4.21 -12.47 27.54
CA ALA A 316 -3.65 -13.54 26.71
C ALA A 316 -2.17 -13.32 26.41
N ILE A 317 -1.76 -12.08 26.11
CA ILE A 317 -0.36 -11.72 25.85
C ILE A 317 0.49 -11.87 27.12
N GLU A 318 -0.04 -11.56 28.30
CA GLU A 318 0.62 -11.86 29.59
C GLU A 318 0.90 -13.35 29.80
N GLY A 319 0.05 -14.22 29.25
CA GLY A 319 0.25 -15.68 29.25
C GLY A 319 1.56 -16.13 28.59
N LEU A 320 2.21 -15.27 27.79
CA LEU A 320 3.54 -15.53 27.26
C LEU A 320 4.56 -15.79 28.38
N ARG A 321 4.44 -15.13 29.53
CA ARG A 321 5.34 -15.37 30.67
C ARG A 321 5.23 -16.81 31.18
N ALA A 322 4.02 -17.33 31.31
CA ALA A 322 3.78 -18.72 31.70
C ALA A 322 4.32 -19.69 30.66
N THR A 323 4.16 -19.37 29.37
CA THR A 323 4.74 -20.16 28.26
C THR A 323 6.27 -20.27 28.39
N TYR A 324 6.95 -19.17 28.71
CA TYR A 324 8.40 -19.17 28.94
C TYR A 324 8.77 -19.91 30.23
N GLN A 325 7.96 -19.82 31.28
CA GLN A 325 8.20 -20.55 32.53
C GLN A 325 8.13 -22.07 32.31
N GLU A 326 7.16 -22.54 31.52
CA GLU A 326 6.95 -23.96 31.22
C GLU A 326 8.01 -24.51 30.25
N ARG A 327 8.24 -23.81 29.14
CA ARG A 327 9.07 -24.32 28.02
C ARG A 327 10.53 -23.91 28.09
N TYR A 328 10.83 -22.74 28.65
CA TYR A 328 12.19 -22.16 28.69
C TYR A 328 12.55 -21.57 30.07
N PRO A 329 12.43 -22.34 31.17
CA PRO A 329 12.59 -21.81 32.53
C PRO A 329 13.96 -21.17 32.78
N LEU A 330 15.02 -21.69 32.17
CA LEU A 330 16.37 -21.12 32.26
C LEU A 330 16.48 -19.77 31.54
N VAL A 331 15.80 -19.62 30.39
CA VAL A 331 15.73 -18.34 29.67
C VAL A 331 14.94 -17.34 30.49
N LEU A 332 13.80 -17.72 31.06
CA LEU A 332 13.02 -16.81 31.91
C LEU A 332 13.82 -16.33 33.13
N ARG A 333 14.58 -17.22 33.78
CA ARG A 333 15.45 -16.84 34.91
C ARG A 333 16.53 -15.83 34.50
N ARG A 334 17.16 -16.01 33.34
CA ARG A 334 18.25 -15.14 32.85
C ARG A 334 17.75 -13.83 32.23
N SER A 335 16.62 -13.88 31.54
CA SER A 335 16.12 -12.84 30.63
C SER A 335 14.72 -12.35 31.02
N SER A 336 14.32 -12.45 32.29
CA SER A 336 12.98 -12.05 32.78
C SER A 336 12.58 -10.65 32.32
N THR A 337 13.49 -9.67 32.39
CA THR A 337 13.22 -8.29 31.95
C THR A 337 12.96 -8.20 30.45
N GLN A 338 13.65 -8.99 29.63
CA GLN A 338 13.42 -9.03 28.19
C GLN A 338 12.06 -9.65 27.86
N VAL A 339 11.66 -10.69 28.60
CA VAL A 339 10.32 -11.30 28.46
C VAL A 339 9.22 -10.30 28.83
N THR A 340 9.37 -9.58 29.95
CA THR A 340 8.43 -8.52 30.34
C THR A 340 8.37 -7.41 29.29
N GLY A 341 9.52 -6.91 28.82
CA GLY A 341 9.55 -5.90 27.76
C GLY A 341 8.90 -6.37 26.46
N ALA A 342 9.05 -7.65 26.11
CA ALA A 342 8.39 -8.21 24.94
C ALA A 342 6.87 -8.28 25.10
N ILE A 343 6.37 -8.66 26.28
CA ILE A 343 4.94 -8.66 26.61
C ILE A 343 4.37 -7.24 26.49
N ASP A 344 5.02 -6.25 27.09
CA ASP A 344 4.58 -4.86 27.06
C ASP A 344 4.53 -4.30 25.63
N GLU A 345 5.56 -4.60 24.83
CA GLU A 345 5.62 -4.19 23.44
C GLU A 345 4.55 -4.89 22.58
N LEU A 346 4.29 -6.18 22.79
CA LEU A 346 3.23 -6.91 22.09
C LEU A 346 1.85 -6.31 22.40
N LYS A 347 1.57 -5.96 23.66
CA LYS A 347 0.32 -5.27 24.03
C LYS A 347 0.21 -3.90 23.37
N ARG A 348 1.30 -3.14 23.29
CA ARG A 348 1.34 -1.84 22.59
C ARG A 348 1.03 -2.02 21.11
N VAL A 349 1.70 -2.97 20.44
CA VAL A 349 1.48 -3.31 19.03
C VAL A 349 0.03 -3.75 18.81
N TYR A 350 -0.54 -4.59 19.67
CA TYR A 350 -1.93 -5.01 19.56
C TYR A 350 -2.90 -3.83 19.56
N ARG A 351 -2.74 -2.88 20.50
CA ARG A 351 -3.62 -1.70 20.60
C ARG A 351 -3.56 -0.79 19.37
N LEU A 352 -2.43 -0.77 18.66
CA LEU A 352 -2.26 -0.03 17.41
C LEU A 352 -2.91 -0.70 16.21
N LEU A 353 -2.86 -2.04 16.13
CA LEU A 353 -3.30 -2.79 14.96
C LEU A 353 -4.72 -3.33 15.07
N ALA A 354 -5.28 -3.41 16.27
CA ALA A 354 -6.57 -4.01 16.53
C ALA A 354 -7.52 -3.08 17.30
N THR A 355 -8.80 -3.18 16.95
CA THR A 355 -9.92 -2.58 17.67
C THR A 355 -11.01 -3.65 17.80
N PRO A 356 -10.98 -4.46 18.87
CA PRO A 356 -11.89 -5.58 19.09
C PRO A 356 -13.36 -5.23 18.99
N GLU A 357 -13.76 -4.09 19.56
CA GLU A 357 -15.14 -3.62 19.55
C GLU A 357 -15.69 -3.48 18.12
N MET A 358 -14.84 -3.01 17.21
CA MET A 358 -15.16 -2.84 15.79
C MET A 358 -14.81 -4.06 14.94
N LYS A 359 -14.32 -5.15 15.55
CA LYS A 359 -13.84 -6.36 14.85
C LYS A 359 -12.79 -6.04 13.78
N VAL A 360 -11.96 -5.02 14.03
CA VAL A 360 -10.85 -4.63 13.14
C VAL A 360 -9.53 -5.16 13.69
N GLN A 361 -8.71 -5.73 12.80
CA GLN A 361 -7.34 -6.19 13.04
C GLN A 361 -6.49 -5.87 11.80
N ALA A 362 -5.18 -6.11 11.86
CA ALA A 362 -4.24 -5.82 10.76
C ALA A 362 -4.65 -6.38 9.38
N ARG A 363 -5.33 -7.54 9.36
CA ARG A 363 -5.77 -8.21 8.12
C ARG A 363 -7.17 -7.81 7.64
N THR A 364 -7.90 -6.99 8.41
CA THR A 364 -9.31 -6.69 8.12
C THR A 364 -9.47 -5.91 6.82
N TYR A 365 -8.60 -4.94 6.56
CA TYR A 365 -8.61 -4.15 5.34
C TYR A 365 -7.37 -4.43 4.49
N PRO A 366 -7.50 -5.12 3.36
CA PRO A 366 -6.38 -5.45 2.49
C PRO A 366 -5.72 -4.22 1.86
N ASP A 367 -4.40 -4.10 1.99
CA ASP A 367 -3.56 -3.09 1.34
C ASP A 367 -3.09 -3.58 -0.05
N ASN A 368 -3.34 -2.78 -1.08
CA ASN A 368 -3.01 -3.13 -2.46
C ASN A 368 -1.59 -2.71 -2.89
N LEU A 369 -0.83 -2.02 -2.03
CA LEU A 369 0.50 -1.50 -2.38
C LEU A 369 1.57 -2.60 -2.50
N GLY A 370 1.28 -3.82 -2.05
CA GLY A 370 2.16 -4.97 -2.13
C GLY A 370 1.39 -6.29 -2.13
N HIS A 371 2.13 -7.40 -2.09
CA HIS A 371 1.56 -8.74 -2.27
C HIS A 371 1.78 -9.70 -1.08
N ARG A 372 2.17 -9.16 0.09
CA ARG A 372 2.50 -9.97 1.29
C ARG A 372 1.32 -10.19 2.22
N SER A 373 0.41 -9.22 2.32
CA SER A 373 -0.78 -9.27 3.20
C SER A 373 -2.10 -9.34 2.43
N ALA A 374 -2.07 -9.07 1.13
CA ALA A 374 -3.19 -9.17 0.20
C ALA A 374 -2.63 -9.44 -1.22
N PRO A 375 -3.48 -9.77 -2.22
CA PRO A 375 -2.99 -10.02 -3.58
C PRO A 375 -2.34 -8.80 -4.26
N GLY A 376 -2.80 -7.58 -3.96
CA GLY A 376 -2.23 -6.34 -4.53
C GLY A 376 -2.23 -6.33 -6.06
N CYS A 377 -1.05 -6.25 -6.68
CA CYS A 377 -0.91 -6.26 -8.14
C CYS A 377 -1.31 -7.62 -8.75
N PHE A 378 -1.19 -8.72 -8.01
CA PHE A 378 -1.56 -10.07 -8.48
C PHE A 378 -3.06 -10.25 -8.70
N ARG A 379 -3.89 -9.23 -8.45
CA ARG A 379 -5.30 -9.24 -8.87
C ARG A 379 -5.46 -9.28 -10.39
N CYS A 380 -4.48 -8.77 -11.13
CA CYS A 380 -4.39 -8.88 -12.59
C CYS A 380 -3.10 -9.61 -13.03
N HIS A 381 -2.00 -9.47 -12.28
CA HIS A 381 -0.70 -10.08 -12.59
C HIS A 381 -0.56 -11.50 -12.02
N ASP A 382 -1.63 -12.30 -12.03
CA ASP A 382 -1.69 -13.66 -11.47
C ASP A 382 -1.07 -14.74 -12.35
N GLY A 383 -0.75 -14.43 -13.61
CA GLY A 383 -0.34 -15.42 -14.61
C GLY A 383 -1.50 -16.23 -15.20
N THR A 384 -2.73 -15.79 -14.93
CA THR A 384 -3.99 -16.38 -15.40
C THR A 384 -4.95 -15.37 -16.05
N HIS A 385 -4.52 -14.13 -16.24
CA HIS A 385 -5.17 -13.18 -17.16
C HIS A 385 -4.58 -13.31 -18.56
N TYR A 386 -5.39 -13.79 -19.51
CA TYR A 386 -4.95 -14.11 -20.87
C TYR A 386 -5.46 -13.08 -21.87
N GLN A 387 -4.61 -12.70 -22.82
CA GLN A 387 -4.98 -11.77 -23.88
C GLN A 387 -6.04 -12.40 -24.79
N VAL A 388 -7.04 -11.61 -25.16
CA VAL A 388 -8.08 -11.99 -26.13
C VAL A 388 -7.82 -11.30 -27.46
N VAL A 389 -7.82 -12.08 -28.55
CA VAL A 389 -7.67 -11.59 -29.93
C VAL A 389 -8.74 -12.24 -30.79
N GLY A 390 -9.54 -11.43 -31.50
CA GLY A 390 -10.61 -11.95 -32.37
C GLY A 390 -11.67 -12.78 -31.62
N GLY A 391 -11.86 -12.54 -30.32
CA GLY A 391 -12.77 -13.33 -29.48
C GLY A 391 -12.18 -14.63 -28.95
N THR A 392 -10.92 -14.95 -29.23
CA THR A 392 -10.25 -16.17 -28.73
C THR A 392 -9.16 -15.83 -27.71
N VAL A 393 -9.02 -16.67 -26.69
CA VAL A 393 -7.94 -16.55 -25.69
C VAL A 393 -6.61 -17.01 -26.29
N THR A 394 -5.57 -16.22 -26.10
CA THR A 394 -4.20 -16.54 -26.56
C THR A 394 -3.33 -17.06 -25.42
N SER A 395 -2.12 -17.51 -25.73
CA SER A 395 -1.12 -17.87 -24.72
C SER A 395 -0.45 -16.66 -24.03
N LYS A 396 -0.62 -15.44 -24.57
CA LYS A 396 -0.05 -14.23 -23.99
C LYS A 396 -0.82 -13.86 -22.72
N LYS A 397 -0.09 -13.55 -21.66
CA LYS A 397 -0.63 -13.24 -20.33
C LYS A 397 -0.22 -11.86 -19.87
N ILE A 398 -0.95 -11.32 -18.90
CA ILE A 398 -0.42 -10.22 -18.08
C ILE A 398 0.82 -10.78 -17.32
N PRO A 399 2.01 -10.16 -17.45
CA PRO A 399 3.24 -10.70 -16.86
C PRO A 399 3.19 -10.77 -15.33
N SER A 400 3.61 -11.89 -14.74
CA SER A 400 3.57 -12.11 -13.28
C SER A 400 4.94 -12.36 -12.63
N ALA A 401 6.02 -12.25 -13.39
CA ALA A 401 7.37 -12.53 -12.91
C ALA A 401 7.83 -11.50 -11.86
N CYS A 402 8.66 -11.91 -10.91
CA CYS A 402 9.19 -11.02 -9.87
C CYS A 402 9.88 -9.76 -10.45
N ALA A 403 10.60 -9.94 -11.57
CA ALA A 403 11.31 -8.88 -12.27
C ALA A 403 10.40 -7.86 -12.97
N THR A 404 9.11 -8.16 -13.15
CA THR A 404 8.11 -7.22 -13.67
C THR A 404 8.00 -6.00 -12.75
N CYS A 405 8.03 -6.22 -11.43
CA CYS A 405 7.87 -5.17 -10.43
C CYS A 405 9.17 -4.82 -9.69
N HIS A 406 10.03 -5.81 -9.42
CA HIS A 406 11.23 -5.67 -8.59
C HIS A 406 12.52 -5.66 -9.43
N ILE A 407 13.32 -4.62 -9.27
CA ILE A 407 14.70 -4.61 -9.74
C ILE A 407 15.55 -5.32 -8.66
N PHE A 408 16.19 -6.44 -9.03
CA PHE A 408 17.12 -7.19 -8.17
C PHE A 408 16.56 -7.59 -6.79
N PRO A 409 15.48 -8.39 -6.71
CA PRO A 409 15.00 -8.84 -5.42
C PRO A 409 16.03 -9.75 -4.74
N GLN A 410 16.50 -9.35 -3.56
CA GLN A 410 17.39 -10.16 -2.73
C GLN A 410 16.73 -10.41 -1.37
N ILE A 411 16.76 -11.67 -0.93
CA ILE A 411 16.21 -12.12 0.34
C ILE A 411 17.25 -13.06 0.96
N GLY A 412 17.64 -12.80 2.21
CA GLY A 412 18.51 -13.69 2.97
C GLY A 412 19.35 -12.97 4.03
N GLY A 413 20.26 -13.72 4.66
CA GLY A 413 21.15 -13.22 5.73
C GLY A 413 22.33 -12.37 5.24
N ARG A 414 22.66 -12.43 3.94
CA ARG A 414 23.70 -11.62 3.29
C ARG A 414 23.13 -11.07 1.98
N ILE A 415 23.21 -9.74 1.81
CA ILE A 415 22.85 -9.06 0.57
C ILE A 415 24.16 -8.72 -0.15
N SER A 416 24.37 -9.30 -1.32
CA SER A 416 25.47 -8.91 -2.21
C SER A 416 25.11 -7.57 -2.85
N GLY A 417 26.06 -6.65 -3.02
CA GLY A 417 25.82 -5.24 -3.38
C GLY A 417 24.62 -4.96 -4.30
N LEU A 418 23.81 -3.97 -3.91
CA LEU A 418 22.65 -3.55 -4.70
C LEU A 418 23.13 -2.71 -5.89
N LEU A 419 23.37 -3.34 -7.04
CA LEU A 419 23.82 -2.67 -8.25
C LEU A 419 22.71 -1.79 -8.82
N ILE A 420 22.62 -0.52 -8.42
CA ILE A 420 21.75 0.46 -9.07
C ILE A 420 22.48 0.98 -10.31
N GLY A 421 22.36 0.26 -11.43
CA GLY A 421 22.89 0.69 -12.72
C GLY A 421 24.38 0.41 -12.96
N GLY A 422 24.83 -0.83 -12.73
CA GLY A 422 26.18 -1.28 -13.10
C GLY A 422 26.20 -2.18 -14.33
N GLU A 423 27.35 -2.20 -15.00
CA GLU A 423 27.73 -3.21 -16.01
C GLU A 423 27.46 -4.62 -15.46
N PRO A 424 26.82 -5.51 -16.24
CA PRO A 424 26.64 -6.89 -15.82
C PRO A 424 28.01 -7.58 -15.71
N ALA A 425 28.21 -8.36 -14.65
CA ALA A 425 29.44 -9.15 -14.48
C ALA A 425 29.64 -10.18 -15.60
N ASP A 426 28.56 -10.65 -16.22
CA ASP A 426 28.58 -11.54 -17.38
C ASP A 426 27.22 -11.59 -18.13
N HIS A 427 27.20 -12.40 -19.19
CA HIS A 427 26.09 -12.57 -20.14
C HIS A 427 24.90 -13.38 -19.60
N ALA A 428 25.00 -13.98 -18.41
CA ALA A 428 23.89 -14.72 -17.80
C ALA A 428 22.84 -13.79 -17.18
N SER A 429 23.14 -12.49 -17.07
CA SER A 429 22.20 -11.47 -16.63
C SER A 429 21.08 -11.27 -17.66
N PRO A 430 19.79 -11.41 -17.28
CA PRO A 430 18.65 -11.08 -18.15
C PRO A 430 18.64 -9.63 -18.63
N ARG A 431 19.58 -8.78 -18.18
CA ARG A 431 19.71 -7.37 -18.54
C ARG A 431 20.68 -7.11 -19.68
N TYR A 432 21.64 -8.00 -19.93
CA TYR A 432 22.68 -7.78 -20.94
C TYR A 432 22.09 -7.61 -22.35
N VAL A 433 21.07 -8.42 -22.69
CA VAL A 433 20.34 -8.31 -23.96
C VAL A 433 19.62 -6.95 -24.13
N PHE A 434 19.34 -6.23 -23.04
CA PHE A 434 18.64 -4.95 -23.05
C PHE A 434 19.57 -3.74 -22.95
N THR A 435 20.81 -3.91 -22.49
CA THR A 435 21.74 -2.81 -22.27
C THR A 435 22.91 -2.78 -23.26
N HIS A 436 23.24 -3.90 -23.92
CA HIS A 436 24.39 -3.93 -24.82
C HIS A 436 24.26 -2.91 -25.96
N LYS A 437 23.07 -2.78 -26.59
CA LYS A 437 22.78 -1.75 -27.62
C LYS A 437 23.14 -0.32 -27.19
N ILE A 438 23.04 -0.01 -25.90
CA ILE A 438 23.27 1.33 -25.35
C ILE A 438 24.78 1.66 -25.33
N GLY A 439 25.65 0.65 -25.35
CA GLY A 439 27.10 0.79 -25.33
C GLY A 439 27.82 0.62 -26.67
N ILE A 440 27.12 0.40 -27.79
CA ILE A 440 27.74 0.13 -29.10
C ILE A 440 27.39 1.19 -30.13
N SER A 441 28.40 1.72 -30.81
CA SER A 441 28.30 2.83 -31.77
C SER A 441 28.10 2.40 -33.23
N GLY A 442 27.96 1.10 -33.53
CA GLY A 442 27.78 0.61 -34.90
C GLY A 442 27.14 -0.78 -34.98
N THR A 443 26.51 -1.08 -36.13
CA THR A 443 25.80 -2.35 -36.41
C THR A 443 26.65 -3.36 -37.18
N ASN A 444 27.84 -2.98 -37.67
CA ASN A 444 28.76 -3.89 -38.33
C ASN A 444 29.76 -4.44 -37.29
N PRO A 445 29.70 -5.74 -36.95
CA PRO A 445 30.59 -6.31 -35.95
C PRO A 445 31.99 -6.61 -36.51
N ALA A 446 32.20 -6.55 -37.83
CA ALA A 446 33.45 -6.92 -38.49
C ALA A 446 34.66 -6.13 -37.96
N GLY A 447 35.74 -6.84 -37.64
CA GLY A 447 36.96 -6.25 -37.07
C GLY A 447 36.89 -5.93 -35.57
N THR A 448 35.78 -6.26 -34.89
CA THR A 448 35.62 -6.07 -33.43
C THR A 448 35.53 -7.41 -32.70
N ALA A 449 35.63 -7.39 -31.36
CA ALA A 449 35.35 -8.57 -30.54
C ALA A 449 33.91 -9.10 -30.71
N CYS A 450 32.97 -8.27 -31.18
CA CYS A 450 31.57 -8.63 -31.40
C CYS A 450 31.38 -9.56 -32.62
N ALA A 451 32.29 -9.53 -33.60
CA ALA A 451 32.25 -10.42 -34.77
C ALA A 451 32.28 -11.90 -34.38
N ARG A 452 32.82 -12.23 -33.22
CA ARG A 452 32.94 -13.62 -32.76
C ARG A 452 31.59 -14.31 -32.55
N CYS A 453 30.52 -13.56 -32.29
CA CYS A 453 29.16 -14.09 -32.12
C CYS A 453 28.16 -13.55 -33.17
N HIS A 454 28.48 -12.43 -33.83
CA HIS A 454 27.60 -11.76 -34.80
C HIS A 454 28.09 -11.82 -36.25
N ASP A 455 29.27 -12.37 -36.51
CA ASP A 455 29.69 -12.70 -37.87
C ASP A 455 28.96 -13.96 -38.36
N ARG A 456 28.62 -13.97 -39.65
CA ARG A 456 27.87 -15.06 -40.28
C ARG A 456 28.56 -16.42 -40.11
N THR A 457 29.90 -16.43 -40.07
CA THR A 457 30.71 -17.64 -39.87
C THR A 457 30.46 -18.34 -38.52
N TYR A 458 30.10 -17.59 -37.47
CA TYR A 458 29.75 -18.17 -36.16
C TYR A 458 28.50 -19.06 -36.26
N CYS A 459 27.47 -18.57 -36.96
CA CYS A 459 26.23 -19.30 -37.19
C CYS A 459 26.47 -20.52 -38.10
N GLU A 460 27.28 -20.36 -39.13
CA GLU A 460 27.59 -21.41 -40.11
C GLU A 460 28.29 -22.61 -39.48
N ASN A 461 29.15 -22.42 -38.47
CA ASN A 461 29.86 -23.51 -37.81
C ASN A 461 28.95 -24.47 -37.02
N CYS A 462 27.85 -23.97 -36.44
CA CYS A 462 26.90 -24.81 -35.71
C CYS A 462 25.79 -25.37 -36.65
N HIS A 463 25.52 -24.76 -37.82
CA HIS A 463 24.46 -25.20 -38.77
C HIS A 463 24.95 -26.04 -39.96
N ASN A 464 26.18 -25.86 -40.46
CA ASN A 464 26.68 -26.60 -41.64
C ASN A 464 27.13 -28.03 -41.33
N THR A 465 27.48 -28.32 -40.08
CA THR A 465 27.92 -29.67 -39.66
C THR A 465 26.75 -30.61 -39.36
N GLY A 466 25.54 -30.07 -39.20
CA GLY A 466 24.34 -30.84 -38.78
C GLY A 466 24.43 -31.41 -37.37
N ALA A 467 25.49 -31.12 -36.62
CA ALA A 467 25.80 -31.75 -35.33
C ALA A 467 24.82 -31.36 -34.21
N VAL A 468 24.15 -30.21 -34.31
CA VAL A 468 23.21 -29.72 -33.30
C VAL A 468 22.06 -28.95 -33.96
N THR A 469 20.81 -29.29 -33.62
CA THR A 469 19.63 -28.48 -33.95
C THR A 469 19.16 -27.75 -32.70
N VAL A 470 19.15 -26.40 -32.75
CA VAL A 470 18.73 -25.55 -31.62
C VAL A 470 17.53 -24.70 -32.00
N GLN A 471 16.58 -24.58 -31.07
CA GLN A 471 15.53 -23.56 -31.15
C GLN A 471 16.09 -22.23 -30.63
N HIS A 472 16.28 -21.27 -31.54
CA HIS A 472 17.02 -20.03 -31.28
C HIS A 472 16.39 -19.18 -30.17
N ASP A 473 15.07 -19.14 -30.09
CA ASP A 473 14.29 -18.49 -29.04
C ASP A 473 14.49 -19.14 -27.66
N GLN A 474 14.49 -20.47 -27.60
CA GLN A 474 14.78 -21.22 -26.37
C GLN A 474 16.23 -21.04 -25.91
N MET A 475 17.18 -20.97 -26.85
CA MET A 475 18.57 -20.67 -26.52
C MET A 475 18.73 -19.26 -25.92
N LEU A 476 18.01 -18.29 -26.47
CA LEU A 476 18.09 -16.88 -26.08
C LEU A 476 17.42 -16.59 -24.72
N TYR A 477 16.31 -17.26 -24.41
CA TYR A 477 15.50 -16.96 -23.22
C TYR A 477 15.52 -18.07 -22.15
N ASN A 478 16.01 -19.27 -22.47
CA ASN A 478 16.02 -20.42 -21.56
C ASN A 478 17.18 -21.39 -21.88
N HIS A 479 18.39 -20.83 -21.92
CA HIS A 479 19.64 -21.53 -22.19
C HIS A 479 19.81 -22.86 -21.39
N PRO A 480 19.49 -22.94 -20.08
CA PRO A 480 19.58 -24.20 -19.32
C PRO A 480 18.60 -25.30 -19.77
N ALA A 481 17.45 -24.93 -20.35
CA ALA A 481 16.54 -25.91 -20.93
C ALA A 481 17.03 -26.44 -22.28
N SER A 482 17.73 -25.62 -23.06
CA SER A 482 18.34 -26.05 -24.34
C SER A 482 19.50 -27.01 -24.10
N ILE A 483 20.35 -26.78 -23.10
CA ILE A 483 21.44 -27.70 -22.69
C ILE A 483 20.91 -29.10 -22.34
N ARG A 484 19.82 -29.15 -21.56
CA ARG A 484 19.20 -30.41 -21.13
C ARG A 484 18.60 -31.21 -22.30
N ARG A 485 18.22 -30.54 -23.39
CA ARG A 485 17.63 -31.18 -24.58
C ARG A 485 18.68 -31.64 -25.59
N SER A 486 19.70 -30.83 -25.83
CA SER A 486 20.71 -31.08 -26.88
C SER A 486 21.92 -31.91 -26.40
N GLY A 487 22.08 -32.09 -25.09
CA GLY A 487 23.21 -32.82 -24.49
C GLY A 487 24.49 -31.97 -24.40
N GLY A 488 25.18 -32.03 -23.27
CA GLY A 488 26.29 -31.10 -22.96
C GLY A 488 27.51 -31.19 -23.89
N GLN A 489 27.71 -32.31 -24.59
CA GLN A 489 28.84 -32.46 -25.52
C GLN A 489 28.67 -31.63 -26.81
N ALA A 490 27.43 -31.37 -27.23
CA ALA A 490 27.12 -30.49 -28.35
C ALA A 490 27.58 -29.04 -28.10
N CYS A 491 27.70 -28.64 -26.82
CA CYS A 491 28.08 -27.30 -26.41
C CYS A 491 29.55 -26.97 -26.70
N GLY A 492 30.44 -27.98 -26.69
CA GLY A 492 31.87 -27.79 -26.92
C GLY A 492 32.18 -27.18 -28.30
N TYR A 493 31.33 -27.42 -29.30
CA TYR A 493 31.46 -26.82 -30.63
C TYR A 493 31.27 -25.31 -30.64
N CYS A 494 30.31 -24.78 -29.87
CA CYS A 494 30.01 -23.34 -29.83
C CYS A 494 30.65 -22.63 -28.59
N HIS A 495 31.23 -23.38 -27.63
CA HIS A 495 31.93 -22.89 -26.41
C HIS A 495 33.41 -23.33 -26.34
N GLN A 496 34.16 -23.19 -27.44
CA GLN A 496 35.61 -23.48 -27.41
C GLN A 496 36.35 -22.46 -26.53
N GLU A 497 37.34 -22.95 -25.79
CA GLU A 497 38.16 -22.18 -24.84
C GLU A 497 38.81 -20.94 -25.51
N VAL A 498 39.20 -21.08 -26.77
CA VAL A 498 39.79 -20.01 -27.60
C VAL A 498 38.87 -18.77 -27.76
N TYR A 499 37.55 -18.93 -27.67
CA TYR A 499 36.61 -17.81 -27.79
C TYR A 499 36.53 -16.97 -26.51
N CYS A 500 36.72 -17.61 -25.35
CA CYS A 500 36.64 -16.99 -24.03
C CYS A 500 37.99 -16.37 -23.60
N ALA A 501 39.11 -17.01 -23.99
CA ALA A 501 40.47 -16.61 -23.63
C ALA A 501 40.90 -15.23 -24.17
N GLY A 502 40.18 -14.68 -25.17
CA GLY A 502 40.49 -13.36 -25.72
C GLY A 502 40.02 -12.19 -24.84
N CYS A 503 39.18 -12.45 -23.83
CA CYS A 503 38.67 -11.43 -22.90
C CYS A 503 38.84 -11.83 -21.43
N HIS A 504 39.13 -13.11 -21.15
CA HIS A 504 39.35 -13.65 -19.81
C HIS A 504 40.75 -14.27 -19.72
N ASN A 505 41.51 -13.91 -18.68
CA ASN A 505 42.84 -14.49 -18.43
C ASN A 505 42.80 -15.84 -17.70
N ASP A 506 41.62 -16.26 -17.19
CA ASP A 506 41.40 -17.52 -16.48
C ASP A 506 40.37 -18.40 -17.22
N PRO A 507 40.42 -19.74 -17.07
CA PRO A 507 39.48 -20.64 -17.71
C PRO A 507 38.04 -20.38 -17.25
N VAL A 508 37.19 -19.94 -18.17
CA VAL A 508 35.80 -19.53 -17.88
C VAL A 508 34.87 -20.73 -17.64
N LEU A 509 35.27 -21.92 -18.10
CA LEU A 509 34.57 -23.17 -17.86
C LEU A 509 35.56 -24.19 -17.31
N LEU A 510 35.30 -24.72 -16.12
CA LEU A 510 35.98 -25.92 -15.63
C LEU A 510 35.45 -27.11 -16.43
N THR A 511 36.12 -27.45 -17.53
CA THR A 511 35.86 -28.71 -18.22
C THR A 511 36.23 -29.86 -17.28
N PRO A 512 35.34 -30.84 -17.03
CA PRO A 512 35.73 -32.07 -16.38
C PRO A 512 36.89 -32.69 -17.15
N ALA A 513 37.96 -33.08 -16.46
CA ALA A 513 39.06 -33.79 -17.08
C ALA A 513 38.51 -35.00 -17.86
N SER A 514 38.93 -35.13 -19.13
CA SER A 514 38.69 -36.34 -19.89
C SER A 514 39.21 -37.54 -19.09
N PRO A 515 38.50 -38.69 -19.10
CA PRO A 515 39.01 -39.90 -18.49
C PRO A 515 40.26 -40.34 -19.26
N GLY A 516 41.40 -40.26 -18.58
CA GLY A 516 42.68 -40.84 -18.98
C GLY A 516 43.24 -41.62 -17.81
#